data_AF-I1A5V0-F1
#
_entry.id   AF-I1A5V0-F1
#
_cell.length_a   1.000
_cell.length_b   1.000
_cell.length_c   1.000
_cell.angle_alpha   90.00
_cell.angle_beta   90.00
_cell.angle_gamma   90.00
#
_symmetry.space_group_name_H-M   'P 1'
#
loop_
_entity.id
_entity.type
_entity.pdbx_description
1 polymer ?
#
loop_
_entity_poly.entity_id
_entity_poly.type
_entity_poly.pdbx_seq_one_letter_code
_entity_poly.pdbx_strand_id
1 'polypeptide(L)'
;MKDISALIVKLNDVQKKEENLLKRYDNDPKMTYMHKWVKDINSKIHLGELIISKNDSEIEETLLLIKNYIDTKLNNNNSLLNQRNVLKKIIIQVMTREEIKIPQAYKEKFVNEIIEQYKKN
;
A
#
# COMPACT_ATOMS: atom_id res chain seq x y z
N MET A 1 7.71 -37.94 -1.17
CA MET A 1 7.69 -37.37 -2.55
C MET A 1 6.42 -36.59 -2.87
N LYS A 2 5.20 -37.07 -2.57
CA LYS A 2 3.94 -36.32 -2.82
C LYS A 2 3.90 -34.93 -2.15
N ASP A 3 4.47 -34.79 -0.96
CA ASP A 3 4.43 -33.52 -0.21
C ASP A 3 5.33 -32.43 -0.80
N ILE A 4 6.49 -32.80 -1.36
CA ILE A 4 7.42 -31.86 -2.01
C ILE A 4 6.78 -31.31 -3.29
N SER A 5 6.16 -32.17 -4.10
CA SER A 5 5.46 -31.73 -5.32
C SER A 5 4.31 -30.77 -5.01
N ALA A 6 3.52 -31.03 -3.97
CA ALA A 6 2.45 -30.14 -3.54
C ALA A 6 2.97 -28.78 -3.02
N LEU A 7 4.11 -28.78 -2.31
CA LEU A 7 4.76 -27.55 -1.86
C LEU A 7 5.29 -26.71 -3.03
N ILE A 8 5.89 -27.34 -4.04
CA ILE A 8 6.37 -26.65 -5.25
C ILE A 8 5.20 -25.98 -6.00
N VAL A 9 4.07 -26.68 -6.18
CA VAL A 9 2.88 -26.09 -6.82
C VAL A 9 2.40 -24.86 -6.05
N LYS A 10 2.30 -24.96 -4.72
CA LYS A 10 1.90 -23.82 -3.87
C LYS A 10 2.88 -22.65 -3.97
N LEU A 11 4.18 -22.92 -3.99
CA LEU A 11 5.21 -21.88 -4.15
C LEU A 11 5.07 -21.17 -5.50
N ASN A 12 4.91 -21.92 -6.59
CA ASN A 12 4.72 -21.35 -7.92
C ASN A 12 3.45 -20.50 -8.00
N ASP A 13 2.37 -20.93 -7.37
CA ASP A 13 1.13 -20.16 -7.33
C ASP A 13 1.27 -18.87 -6.52
N VAL A 14 2.01 -18.90 -5.41
CA VAL A 14 2.33 -17.70 -4.63
C VAL A 14 3.18 -16.73 -5.44
N GLN A 15 4.23 -17.22 -6.11
CA GLN A 15 5.08 -16.40 -6.98
C GLN A 15 4.30 -15.75 -8.12
N LYS A 16 3.44 -16.51 -8.81
CA LYS A 16 2.59 -15.95 -9.88
C LYS A 16 1.64 -14.86 -9.36
N LYS A 17 1.03 -15.07 -8.20
CA LYS A 17 0.15 -14.05 -7.58
C LYS A 17 0.94 -12.80 -7.22
N GLU A 18 2.16 -12.97 -6.72
CA GLU A 18 3.04 -11.87 -6.37
C GLU A 18 3.50 -11.07 -7.60
N GLU A 19 3.92 -11.75 -8.67
CA GLU A 19 4.27 -11.12 -9.94
C GLU A 19 3.09 -10.38 -10.57
N ASN A 20 1.90 -10.98 -10.54
CA ASN A 20 0.68 -10.34 -11.06
C ASN A 20 0.32 -9.08 -10.26
N LEU A 21 0.46 -9.12 -8.93
CA LEU A 21 0.22 -7.94 -8.10
C LEU A 21 1.26 -6.84 -8.37
N LEU A 22 2.53 -7.21 -8.53
CA LEU A 22 3.60 -6.27 -8.85
C LEU A 22 3.35 -5.58 -10.21
N LYS A 23 2.88 -6.32 -11.21
CA LYS A 23 2.50 -5.78 -12.53
C LYS A 23 1.34 -4.79 -12.46
N ARG A 24 0.36 -4.99 -11.58
CA ARG A 24 -0.76 -4.04 -11.36
C ARG A 24 -0.27 -2.67 -10.88
N TYR A 25 0.86 -2.63 -10.19
CA TYR A 25 1.48 -1.41 -9.71
C TYR A 25 2.66 -0.94 -10.59
N ASP A 26 2.69 -1.28 -11.88
CA ASP A 26 3.78 -0.89 -12.80
C ASP A 26 5.19 -1.27 -12.30
N ASN A 27 5.29 -2.40 -11.60
CA ASN A 27 6.48 -2.87 -10.91
C ASN A 27 6.96 -1.95 -9.77
N ASP A 28 6.07 -1.18 -9.15
CA ASP A 28 6.36 -0.41 -7.93
C ASP A 28 6.31 -1.33 -6.69
N PRO A 29 7.48 -1.66 -6.08
CA PRO A 29 7.52 -2.51 -4.90
C PRO A 29 6.90 -1.84 -3.67
N LYS A 30 6.87 -0.49 -3.60
CA LYS A 30 6.30 0.26 -2.47
C LYS A 30 4.79 0.07 -2.40
N MET A 31 4.09 0.26 -3.52
CA MET A 31 2.64 0.08 -3.56
C MET A 31 2.24 -1.40 -3.48
N THR A 32 3.04 -2.28 -4.08
CA THR A 32 2.84 -3.73 -3.93
C THR A 32 2.93 -4.15 -2.46
N TYR A 33 3.91 -3.62 -1.72
CA TYR A 33 4.03 -3.84 -0.28
C TYR A 33 2.83 -3.25 0.47
N MET A 34 2.46 -2.00 0.20
CA MET A 34 1.33 -1.35 0.87
C MET A 34 0.02 -2.12 0.67
N HIS A 35 -0.22 -2.66 -0.53
CA HIS A 35 -1.37 -3.51 -0.80
C HIS A 35 -1.39 -4.74 0.12
N LYS A 36 -0.27 -5.47 0.18
CA LYS A 36 -0.15 -6.66 1.04
C LYS A 36 -0.33 -6.32 2.50
N TRP A 37 0.26 -5.20 2.94
CA TRP A 37 0.13 -4.70 4.31
C TRP A 37 -1.32 -4.38 4.69
N VAL A 38 -2.06 -3.72 3.79
CA VAL A 38 -3.49 -3.45 3.97
C VAL A 38 -4.28 -4.75 4.09
N LYS A 39 -4.04 -5.72 3.20
CA LYS A 39 -4.70 -7.04 3.24
C LYS A 39 -4.39 -7.81 4.53
N ASP A 40 -3.14 -7.80 4.97
CA ASP A 40 -2.70 -8.49 6.18
C ASP A 40 -3.40 -7.90 7.42
N ILE A 41 -3.46 -6.57 7.54
CA ILE A 41 -4.17 -5.93 8.66
C ILE A 41 -5.67 -6.19 8.57
N ASN A 42 -6.27 -6.07 7.39
CA ASN A 42 -7.70 -6.33 7.18
C ASN A 42 -8.11 -7.78 7.45
N SER A 43 -7.17 -8.73 7.38
CA SER A 43 -7.40 -10.12 7.75
C SER A 43 -7.48 -10.35 9.26
N LYS A 44 -6.97 -9.41 10.06
CA LYS A 44 -6.82 -9.50 11.53
C LYS A 44 -7.85 -8.68 12.31
N ILE A 45 -8.69 -7.91 11.63
CA ILE A 45 -9.60 -6.93 12.25
C ILE A 45 -11.05 -7.10 11.78
N HIS A 46 -12.00 -6.48 12.50
CA HIS A 46 -13.41 -6.57 12.18
C HIS A 46 -13.79 -5.74 10.94
N LEU A 47 -14.88 -6.12 10.26
CA LEU A 47 -15.34 -5.50 9.00
C LEU A 47 -15.57 -3.97 9.09
N GLY A 48 -15.95 -3.45 10.26
CA GLY A 48 -16.16 -2.00 10.47
C GLY A 48 -14.87 -1.19 10.63
N GLU A 49 -13.71 -1.87 10.70
CA GLU A 49 -12.41 -1.26 10.98
C GLU A 49 -11.43 -1.46 9.83
N LEU A 50 -11.91 -1.90 8.66
CA LEU A 50 -11.06 -2.15 7.51
C LEU A 50 -10.30 -0.90 7.08
N ILE A 51 -9.01 -1.09 6.83
CA ILE A 51 -8.17 -0.13 6.13
C ILE A 51 -8.53 -0.22 4.64
N ILE A 52 -9.14 0.82 4.09
CA ILE A 52 -9.58 0.89 2.68
C ILE A 52 -10.69 -0.13 2.35
N SER A 53 -10.34 -1.40 2.09
CA SER A 53 -11.29 -2.43 1.64
C SER A 53 -10.71 -3.84 1.72
N LYS A 54 -11.56 -4.87 1.57
CA LYS A 54 -11.13 -6.25 1.28
C LYS A 54 -10.95 -6.51 -0.22
N ASN A 55 -11.54 -5.67 -1.06
CA ASN A 55 -11.50 -5.76 -2.52
C ASN A 55 -10.16 -5.25 -3.03
N ASP A 56 -9.46 -6.08 -3.82
CA ASP A 56 -8.14 -5.74 -4.33
C ASP A 56 -8.16 -4.56 -5.32
N SER A 57 -9.26 -4.35 -6.06
CA SER A 57 -9.40 -3.22 -6.99
C SER A 57 -9.50 -1.90 -6.23
N GLU A 58 -10.33 -1.87 -5.18
CA GLU A 58 -10.51 -0.66 -4.35
C GLU A 58 -9.22 -0.29 -3.60
N ILE A 59 -8.47 -1.29 -3.12
CA ILE A 59 -7.15 -1.08 -2.53
C ILE A 59 -6.19 -0.48 -3.56
N GLU A 60 -6.14 -1.07 -4.76
CA GLU A 60 -5.28 -0.60 -5.85
C GLU A 60 -5.59 0.84 -6.25
N GLU A 61 -6.85 1.14 -6.57
CA GLU A 61 -7.29 2.48 -6.97
C GLU A 61 -6.94 3.52 -5.89
N THR A 62 -7.21 3.21 -4.63
CA THR A 62 -6.88 4.10 -3.51
C THR A 62 -5.37 4.33 -3.36
N LEU A 63 -4.57 3.27 -3.43
CA LEU A 63 -3.11 3.39 -3.31
C LEU A 63 -2.49 4.13 -4.50
N LEU A 64 -3.01 3.93 -5.72
CA LEU A 64 -2.57 4.67 -6.91
C LEU A 64 -2.91 6.16 -6.82
N LEU A 65 -4.09 6.52 -6.31
CA LEU A 65 -4.44 7.93 -6.05
C LEU A 65 -3.46 8.59 -5.08
N ILE A 66 -3.15 7.92 -3.98
CA ILE A 66 -2.17 8.39 -2.99
C ILE A 66 -0.79 8.54 -3.64
N LYS A 67 -0.31 7.49 -4.34
CA LYS A 67 0.99 7.47 -5.00
C LYS A 67 1.11 8.63 -5.98
N ASN A 68 0.16 8.76 -6.90
CA ASN A 68 0.19 9.78 -7.95
C ASN A 68 0.24 11.20 -7.36
N TYR A 69 -0.49 11.43 -6.26
CA TYR A 69 -0.45 12.70 -5.56
C TYR A 69 0.91 12.98 -4.91
N ILE A 70 1.47 12.00 -4.19
CA ILE A 70 2.77 12.14 -3.54
C ILE A 70 3.87 12.36 -4.59
N ASP A 71 3.93 11.52 -5.62
CA ASP A 71 4.94 11.58 -6.67
C ASP A 71 4.90 12.93 -7.40
N THR A 72 3.70 13.47 -7.68
CA THR A 72 3.55 14.81 -8.27
C THR A 72 4.12 15.90 -7.35
N LYS A 73 3.90 15.80 -6.04
CA LYS A 73 4.44 16.77 -5.07
C LYS A 73 5.95 16.65 -4.91
N LEU A 74 6.49 15.43 -4.95
CA LEU A 74 7.92 15.18 -4.83
C LEU A 74 8.70 15.60 -6.09
N ASN A 75 8.17 15.33 -7.28
CA ASN A 75 8.79 15.78 -8.53
C ASN A 75 8.95 17.30 -8.58
N ASN A 76 8.02 18.04 -7.99
CA ASN A 76 8.11 19.50 -7.87
C ASN A 76 9.12 19.96 -6.82
N ASN A 77 9.51 19.10 -5.86
CA ASN A 77 10.46 19.44 -4.80
C ASN A 77 11.05 18.18 -4.10
N ASN A 78 12.13 17.64 -4.66
CA ASN A 78 12.77 16.41 -4.14
C ASN A 78 13.29 16.55 -2.69
N SER A 79 13.53 17.77 -2.19
CA SER A 79 13.96 17.99 -0.80
C SER A 79 12.92 17.56 0.25
N LEU A 80 11.66 17.35 -0.17
CA LEU A 80 10.55 16.97 0.69
C LEU A 80 10.62 15.51 1.17
N LEU A 81 11.32 14.63 0.46
CA LEU A 81 11.48 13.22 0.84
C LEU A 81 12.11 13.04 2.22
N ASN A 82 13.05 13.93 2.57
CA ASN A 82 13.75 13.89 3.86
C ASN A 82 12.91 14.48 5.01
N GLN A 83 11.78 15.13 4.70
CA GLN A 83 10.96 15.85 5.65
C GLN A 83 9.71 15.02 6.01
N ARG A 84 9.85 14.11 6.98
CA ARG A 84 8.75 13.25 7.48
C ARG A 84 7.44 14.02 7.72
N ASN A 85 7.52 15.19 8.35
CA ASN A 85 6.34 16.01 8.66
C ASN A 85 5.67 16.57 7.41
N VAL A 86 6.42 16.85 6.35
CA VAL A 86 5.85 17.30 5.08
C VAL A 86 5.21 16.13 4.34
N LEU A 87 5.87 14.97 4.26
CA LEU A 87 5.24 13.77 3.69
C LEU A 87 3.93 13.40 4.42
N LYS A 88 3.93 13.44 5.77
CA LYS A 88 2.71 13.24 6.57
C LYS A 88 1.59 14.21 6.16
N LYS A 89 1.91 15.49 5.98
CA LYS A 89 0.93 16.50 5.53
C LYS A 89 0.41 16.21 4.13
N ILE A 90 1.29 15.84 3.19
CA ILE A 90 0.90 15.49 1.80
C ILE A 90 -0.05 14.29 1.79
N ILE A 91 0.27 13.23 2.55
CA ILE A 91 -0.56 12.03 2.64
C ILE A 91 -1.93 12.37 3.24
N ILE A 92 -1.97 13.12 4.35
CA ILE A 92 -3.24 13.55 4.96
C ILE A 92 -4.05 14.43 3.99
N GLN A 93 -3.38 15.28 3.22
CA GLN A 93 -4.03 16.16 2.24
C GLN A 93 -4.70 15.36 1.13
N VAL A 94 -4.03 14.38 0.52
CA VAL A 94 -4.66 13.52 -0.51
C VAL A 94 -5.79 12.69 0.09
N MET A 95 -5.61 12.14 1.30
CA MET A 95 -6.69 11.40 1.96
C MET A 95 -7.92 12.26 2.21
N THR A 96 -7.74 13.53 2.55
CA THR A 96 -8.86 14.45 2.77
C THR A 96 -9.52 14.85 1.46
N ARG A 97 -8.73 15.14 0.43
CA ARG A 97 -9.21 15.57 -0.89
C ARG A 97 -9.99 14.49 -1.62
N GLU A 98 -9.47 13.26 -1.60
CA GLU A 98 -10.06 12.11 -2.29
C GLU A 98 -11.03 11.33 -1.37
N GLU A 99 -11.40 11.91 -0.22
CA GLU A 99 -12.31 11.34 0.78
C GLU A 99 -11.95 9.90 1.23
N ILE A 100 -10.65 9.60 1.30
CA ILE A 100 -10.13 8.29 1.71
C ILE A 100 -10.32 8.14 3.23
N LYS A 101 -11.33 7.35 3.60
CA LYS A 101 -11.67 7.07 4.99
C LYS A 101 -10.85 5.89 5.51
N ILE A 102 -9.85 6.21 6.33
CA ILE A 102 -9.11 5.22 7.12
C ILE A 102 -9.58 5.30 8.57
N PRO A 103 -9.95 4.18 9.22
CA PRO A 103 -10.36 4.18 10.62
C PRO A 103 -9.33 4.84 11.52
N GLN A 104 -9.79 5.63 12.49
CA GLN A 104 -8.93 6.49 13.31
C GLN A 104 -7.82 5.72 14.02
N ALA A 105 -8.11 4.50 14.50
CA ALA A 105 -7.14 3.61 15.14
C ALA A 105 -5.95 3.22 14.23
N TYR A 106 -6.16 3.19 12.92
CA TYR A 106 -5.15 2.77 11.94
C TYR A 106 -4.57 3.92 11.12
N LYS A 107 -5.20 5.10 11.16
CA LYS A 107 -4.82 6.26 10.33
C LYS A 107 -3.35 6.64 10.49
N GLU A 108 -2.86 6.75 11.72
CA GLU A 108 -1.45 7.09 11.96
C GLU A 108 -0.51 5.99 11.46
N LYS A 109 -0.86 4.72 11.72
CA LYS A 109 -0.05 3.58 11.29
C LYS A 109 0.05 3.50 9.77
N PHE A 110 -1.07 3.69 9.07
CA PHE A 110 -1.14 3.71 7.61
C PHE A 110 -0.28 4.82 7.01
N VAL A 111 -0.41 6.05 7.54
CA VAL A 111 0.39 7.19 7.07
C VAL A 111 1.88 6.95 7.31
N ASN A 112 2.25 6.43 8.48
CA ASN A 112 3.64 6.12 8.78
C ASN A 112 4.21 5.04 7.86
N GLU A 113 3.45 3.98 7.55
CA GLU A 113 3.91 2.93 6.65
C GLU A 113 4.19 3.50 5.24
N ILE A 114 3.29 4.34 4.70
CA ILE A 114 3.54 5.02 3.41
C ILE A 114 4.84 5.82 3.47
N ILE A 115 5.05 6.62 4.52
CA ILE A 115 6.28 7.41 4.69
C ILE A 115 7.51 6.52 4.67
N GLU A 116 7.50 5.41 5.40
CA GLU A 116 8.64 4.49 5.45
C GLU A 116 8.93 3.86 4.09
N GLN A 117 7.90 3.52 3.30
CA GLN A 117 8.11 3.03 1.93
C GLN A 117 8.72 4.11 1.03
N TYR A 118 8.34 5.37 1.18
CA TYR A 118 8.95 6.48 0.43
C TYR A 118 10.38 6.82 0.86
N LYS A 119 10.76 6.48 2.09
CA LYS A 119 12.13 6.68 2.62
C LYS A 119 13.09 5.54 2.33
N LYS A 120 12.61 4.34 2.01
CA LYS A 120 13.44 3.16 1.67
C LYS A 120 14.13 3.26 0.30
N ASN A 121 14.13 4.45 -0.31
CA ASN A 121 14.79 4.76 -1.56
C ASN A 121 16.19 5.34 -1.31
#